data_AF-C7A9Y0-F1
#
_entry.id   AF-C7A9Y0-F1
#
_cell.length_a   1.000
_cell.length_b   1.000
_cell.length_c   1.000
_cell.angle_alpha   90.00
_cell.angle_beta   90.00
_cell.angle_gamma   90.00
#
_symmetry.space_group_name_H-M   'P 1'
#
loop_
_entity.id
_entity.type
_entity.pdbx_description
1 polymer ?
#
loop_
_entity_poly.entity_id
_entity_poly.type
_entity_poly.pdbx_seq_one_letter_code
_entity_poly.pdbx_strand_id
1 'polypeptide(L)'
;SKLELRIWREDKEHLIVFAHGDAVAPLQVVGDTPGKRGTEVTFLASTETFKIVEYDYATLEHRLRELAFLNSGVHIILSDMRHAVEKREEMFYSGGVEEFVKYLDRNKKAIVPNPIMVRSEANGITVEAALWWNDSYHENVLCFTNNIPQRDGGTHLAGFRGALTRQVNGYAEANAKKEKIALTGDDCREGLTAVLSVKVPDPKFS
;
A
#
# COMPACT_ATOMS: atom_id res chain seq x y z
N SER A 1 0.21 -27.89 -8.93
CA SER A 1 -0.55 -26.60 -8.92
C SER A 1 -1.37 -26.46 -10.20
N LYS A 2 -2.44 -25.66 -10.16
CA LYS A 2 -3.28 -25.32 -11.34
C LYS A 2 -3.49 -23.81 -11.38
N LEU A 3 -3.51 -23.22 -12.58
CA LEU A 3 -3.91 -21.84 -12.81
C LEU A 3 -4.87 -21.78 -14.00
N GLU A 4 -5.93 -21.00 -13.87
CA GLU A 4 -6.88 -20.66 -14.93
C GLU A 4 -6.85 -19.16 -15.14
N LEU A 5 -6.63 -18.74 -16.38
CA LEU A 5 -6.53 -17.34 -16.80
C LEU A 5 -7.65 -17.05 -17.80
N ARG A 6 -8.56 -16.16 -17.43
CA ARG A 6 -9.60 -15.61 -18.31
C ARG A 6 -9.27 -14.17 -18.67
N ILE A 7 -9.35 -13.85 -19.95
CA ILE A 7 -9.08 -12.51 -20.47
C ILE A 7 -10.29 -12.06 -21.28
N TRP A 8 -10.84 -10.90 -20.97
CA TRP A 8 -11.89 -10.26 -21.78
C TRP A 8 -11.27 -9.11 -22.56
N ARG A 9 -11.18 -9.28 -23.88
CA ARG A 9 -10.58 -8.31 -24.80
C ARG A 9 -11.14 -8.51 -26.20
N GLU A 10 -11.36 -7.41 -26.92
CA GLU A 10 -11.91 -7.40 -28.29
C GLU A 10 -13.26 -8.13 -28.36
N ASP A 11 -14.13 -7.82 -27.39
CA ASP A 11 -15.47 -8.39 -27.23
C ASP A 11 -15.49 -9.93 -27.18
N LYS A 12 -14.37 -10.54 -26.77
CA LYS A 12 -14.19 -11.98 -26.67
C LYS A 12 -13.62 -12.38 -25.32
N GLU A 13 -14.05 -13.53 -24.85
CA GLU A 13 -13.46 -14.21 -23.71
C GLU A 13 -12.42 -15.22 -24.20
N HIS A 14 -11.22 -15.10 -23.65
CA HIS A 14 -10.10 -15.99 -23.91
C HIS A 14 -9.77 -16.76 -22.65
N LEU A 15 -9.56 -18.07 -22.77
CA LEU A 15 -9.25 -18.98 -21.67
C LEU A 15 -7.94 -19.72 -21.95
N ILE A 16 -7.07 -19.78 -20.94
CA ILE A 16 -5.92 -20.68 -20.93
C ILE A 16 -5.75 -21.27 -19.53
N VAL A 17 -5.35 -22.54 -19.48
CA VAL A 17 -5.14 -23.29 -18.26
C VAL A 17 -3.68 -23.73 -18.19
N PHE A 18 -3.12 -23.67 -16.99
CA PHE A 18 -1.77 -24.12 -16.70
C PHE A 18 -1.79 -25.19 -15.60
N ALA A 19 -0.89 -26.16 -15.72
CA ALA A 19 -0.60 -27.15 -14.68
C ALA A 19 0.90 -27.12 -14.41
N HIS A 20 1.29 -26.87 -13.16
CA HIS A 20 2.70 -26.75 -12.77
C HIS A 20 3.52 -25.74 -13.59
N GLY A 21 2.86 -24.70 -14.12
CA GLY A 21 3.49 -23.64 -14.92
C GLY A 21 3.43 -23.88 -16.43
N ASP A 22 3.16 -25.12 -16.86
CA ASP A 22 3.04 -25.47 -18.27
C ASP A 22 1.61 -25.26 -18.78
N ALA A 23 1.47 -24.66 -19.96
CA ALA A 23 0.18 -24.52 -20.62
C ALA A 23 -0.35 -25.90 -21.01
N VAL A 24 -1.55 -26.26 -20.53
CA VAL A 24 -2.17 -27.57 -20.86
C VAL A 24 -2.79 -27.57 -22.26
N ALA A 25 -3.09 -26.37 -22.78
CA ALA A 25 -3.60 -26.14 -24.12
C ALA A 25 -3.25 -24.71 -24.56
N PRO A 26 -3.24 -24.42 -25.88
CA PRO A 26 -3.14 -23.05 -26.39
C PRO A 26 -4.30 -22.17 -25.87
N LEU A 27 -4.12 -20.84 -25.92
CA LEU A 27 -5.18 -19.88 -25.61
C LEU A 27 -6.40 -20.10 -26.53
N GLN A 28 -7.59 -20.23 -25.96
CA GLN A 28 -8.82 -20.49 -26.70
C GLN A 28 -9.80 -19.34 -26.55
N VAL A 29 -10.48 -18.97 -27.64
CA VAL A 29 -11.67 -18.12 -27.55
C VAL A 29 -12.85 -18.99 -27.12
N VAL A 30 -13.44 -18.69 -25.97
CA VAL A 30 -14.53 -19.50 -25.38
C VAL A 30 -15.92 -18.88 -25.55
N GLY A 31 -16.00 -17.62 -25.97
CA GLY A 31 -17.27 -16.97 -26.28
C GLY A 31 -17.14 -15.47 -26.57
N ASP A 32 -18.24 -14.88 -27.02
CA ASP A 32 -18.38 -13.44 -27.19
C ASP A 32 -18.78 -12.79 -25.86
N THR A 33 -18.17 -11.64 -25.55
CA THR A 33 -18.39 -10.86 -24.31
C THR A 33 -18.40 -9.36 -24.60
N PRO A 34 -19.37 -8.88 -25.40
CA PRO A 34 -19.42 -7.49 -25.83
C PRO A 34 -19.44 -6.52 -24.64
N GLY A 35 -18.53 -5.55 -24.66
CA GLY A 35 -18.41 -4.52 -23.61
C GLY A 35 -17.70 -4.95 -22.33
N LYS A 36 -17.31 -6.23 -22.17
CA LYS A 36 -16.53 -6.69 -21.01
C LYS A 36 -15.04 -6.57 -21.29
N ARG A 37 -14.28 -6.04 -20.31
CA ARG A 37 -12.81 -5.92 -20.39
C ARG A 37 -12.18 -6.23 -19.05
N GLY A 38 -11.06 -6.95 -19.06
CA GLY A 38 -10.30 -7.26 -17.85
C GLY A 38 -9.64 -8.63 -17.89
N THR A 39 -9.08 -9.03 -16.76
CA THR A 39 -8.40 -10.30 -16.59
C THR A 39 -8.80 -10.90 -15.25
N GLU A 40 -9.12 -12.18 -15.25
CA GLU A 40 -9.35 -12.97 -14.04
C GLU A 40 -8.31 -14.08 -13.96
N VAL A 41 -7.74 -14.24 -12.76
CA VAL A 41 -6.73 -15.25 -12.47
C VAL A 41 -7.22 -16.07 -11.29
N THR A 42 -7.45 -17.35 -11.54
CA THR A 42 -7.81 -18.33 -10.50
C THR A 42 -6.69 -19.33 -10.37
N PHE A 43 -6.17 -19.56 -9.17
CA PHE A 43 -5.06 -20.50 -8.99
C PHE A 43 -5.18 -21.32 -7.70
N LEU A 44 -4.56 -22.49 -7.73
CA LEU A 44 -4.36 -23.35 -6.57
C LEU A 44 -2.86 -23.50 -6.31
N ALA A 45 -2.40 -23.01 -5.16
CA ALA A 45 -1.02 -23.12 -4.71
C ALA A 45 -0.55 -24.59 -4.69
N SER A 46 0.72 -24.84 -5.02
CA SER A 46 1.27 -26.19 -5.04
C SER A 46 1.57 -26.69 -3.63
N THR A 47 1.00 -27.81 -3.21
CA THR A 47 1.32 -28.49 -1.95
C THR A 47 2.73 -29.10 -1.95
N GLU A 48 3.33 -29.30 -3.13
CA GLU A 48 4.73 -29.72 -3.27
C GLU A 48 5.72 -28.58 -2.98
N THR A 49 5.28 -27.33 -3.14
CA THR A 49 6.11 -26.13 -2.92
C THR A 49 5.86 -25.54 -1.54
N PHE A 50 4.60 -25.39 -1.16
CA PHE A 50 4.19 -24.77 0.10
C PHE A 50 3.67 -25.81 1.08
N LYS A 51 4.17 -25.74 2.33
CA LYS A 51 3.67 -26.59 3.42
C LYS A 51 2.26 -26.22 3.87
N ILE A 52 1.90 -24.94 3.76
CA ILE A 52 0.60 -24.37 4.12
C ILE A 52 0.08 -23.69 2.87
N VAL A 53 -1.12 -24.09 2.43
CA VAL A 53 -1.77 -23.56 1.21
C VAL A 53 -3.09 -22.85 1.53
N GLU A 54 -3.46 -22.84 2.80
CA GLU A 54 -4.59 -22.11 3.34
C GLU A 54 -4.28 -20.61 3.36
N TYR A 55 -5.07 -19.83 2.64
CA TYR A 55 -4.96 -18.38 2.64
C TYR A 55 -5.51 -17.79 3.94
N ASP A 56 -4.73 -16.90 4.56
CA ASP A 56 -5.16 -16.14 5.73
C ASP A 56 -5.94 -14.88 5.30
N TYR A 57 -7.19 -14.78 5.76
CA TYR A 57 -8.07 -13.68 5.38
C TYR A 57 -7.54 -12.34 5.88
N ALA A 58 -7.08 -12.28 7.13
CA ALA A 58 -6.65 -11.04 7.76
C ALA A 58 -5.42 -10.45 7.05
N THR A 59 -4.49 -11.31 6.61
CA THR A 59 -3.32 -10.92 5.82
C THR A 59 -3.72 -10.33 4.48
N LEU A 60 -4.64 -10.97 3.74
CA LEU A 60 -5.15 -10.47 2.47
C LEU A 60 -5.90 -9.15 2.65
N GLU A 61 -6.80 -9.10 3.64
CA GLU A 61 -7.59 -7.93 3.97
C GLU A 61 -6.70 -6.73 4.28
N HIS A 62 -5.70 -6.92 5.15
CA HIS A 62 -4.74 -5.89 5.50
C HIS A 62 -4.06 -5.34 4.24
N ARG A 63 -3.48 -6.23 3.42
CA ARG A 63 -2.72 -5.82 2.22
C ARG A 63 -3.59 -5.13 1.18
N LEU A 64 -4.80 -5.64 0.93
CA LEU A 64 -5.74 -5.05 -0.01
C LEU A 64 -6.23 -3.68 0.47
N ARG A 65 -6.38 -3.49 1.78
CA ARG A 65 -6.77 -2.19 2.35
C ARG A 65 -5.70 -1.13 2.16
N GLU A 66 -4.42 -1.48 2.36
CA GLU A 66 -3.31 -0.58 2.02
C GLU A 66 -3.35 -0.17 0.54
N LEU A 67 -3.56 -1.14 -0.36
CA LEU A 67 -3.65 -0.88 -1.79
C LEU A 67 -4.84 0.02 -2.14
N ALA A 68 -5.98 -0.15 -1.50
CA ALA A 68 -7.16 0.70 -1.70
C ALA A 68 -6.88 2.15 -1.28
N PHE A 69 -6.14 2.38 -0.18
CA PHE A 69 -5.72 3.73 0.20
C PHE A 69 -4.74 4.33 -0.81
N LEU A 70 -3.74 3.57 -1.25
CA LEU A 70 -2.71 4.05 -2.18
C LEU A 70 -3.24 4.30 -3.60
N ASN A 71 -4.37 3.70 -3.97
CA ASN A 71 -5.02 3.83 -5.27
C ASN A 71 -6.42 4.44 -5.11
N SER A 72 -6.45 5.73 -4.81
CA SER A 72 -7.71 6.46 -4.62
C SER A 72 -8.66 6.27 -5.82
N GLY A 73 -9.90 5.92 -5.52
CA GLY A 73 -10.92 5.63 -6.53
C GLY A 73 -10.91 4.20 -7.10
N VAL A 74 -10.01 3.32 -6.66
CA VAL A 74 -10.09 1.88 -6.98
C VAL A 74 -10.99 1.19 -5.96
N HIS A 75 -11.97 0.43 -6.46
CA HIS A 75 -12.85 -0.41 -5.64
C HIS A 75 -12.28 -1.82 -5.57
N ILE A 76 -11.94 -2.26 -4.37
CA ILE A 76 -11.42 -3.60 -4.10
C ILE A 76 -12.45 -4.36 -3.26
N ILE A 77 -12.76 -5.59 -3.70
CA ILE A 77 -13.68 -6.49 -3.00
C ILE A 77 -12.89 -7.74 -2.61
N LEU A 78 -12.90 -8.07 -1.31
CA LEU A 78 -12.36 -9.33 -0.79
C LEU A 78 -13.53 -10.19 -0.30
N SER A 79 -13.66 -11.39 -0.86
CA SER A 79 -14.69 -12.36 -0.48
C SER A 79 -14.07 -13.69 -0.08
N ASP A 80 -14.53 -14.25 1.03
CA ASP A 80 -14.18 -15.58 1.51
C ASP A 80 -15.41 -16.50 1.47
N MET A 81 -15.34 -17.44 0.54
CA MET A 81 -16.41 -18.40 0.24
C MET A 81 -16.19 -19.76 0.94
N ARG A 82 -15.25 -19.88 1.89
CA ARG A 82 -14.99 -21.14 2.61
C ARG A 82 -16.06 -21.49 3.62
N HIS A 83 -16.82 -20.50 4.08
CA HIS A 83 -17.85 -20.65 5.11
C HIS A 83 -19.26 -20.66 4.50
N ALA A 84 -20.25 -21.13 5.25
CA ALA A 84 -21.65 -21.14 4.81
C ALA A 84 -22.21 -19.73 4.56
N VAL A 85 -21.68 -18.73 5.26
CA VAL A 85 -21.97 -17.31 5.05
C VAL A 85 -20.72 -16.67 4.46
N GLU A 86 -20.87 -16.02 3.31
CA GLU A 86 -19.79 -15.25 2.68
C GLU A 86 -19.28 -14.19 3.65
N LYS A 87 -17.97 -14.20 3.94
CA LYS A 87 -17.32 -13.06 4.59
C LYS A 87 -16.80 -12.13 3.51
N ARG A 88 -17.38 -10.94 3.40
CA ARG A 88 -17.09 -9.96 2.36
C ARG A 88 -16.68 -8.62 2.97
N GLU A 89 -15.64 -8.02 2.40
CA GLU A 89 -15.17 -6.68 2.72
C GLU A 89 -15.05 -5.87 1.43
N GLU A 90 -15.60 -4.64 1.44
CA GLU A 90 -15.49 -3.71 0.33
C GLU A 90 -14.66 -2.50 0.73
N MET A 91 -13.64 -2.21 -0.07
CA MET A 91 -12.66 -1.16 0.20
C MET A 91 -12.69 -0.17 -0.95
N PHE A 92 -13.11 1.06 -0.66
CA PHE A 92 -13.15 2.16 -1.61
C PHE A 92 -12.83 3.45 -0.87
N TYR A 93 -11.66 4.02 -1.15
CA TYR A 93 -11.14 5.19 -0.46
C TYR A 93 -10.80 6.28 -1.46
N SER A 94 -10.97 7.53 -1.04
CA SER A 94 -10.75 8.71 -1.89
C SER A 94 -9.76 9.71 -1.31
N GLY A 95 -9.44 9.62 -0.01
CA GLY A 95 -8.50 10.53 0.65
C GLY A 95 -7.03 10.11 0.59
N GLY A 96 -6.70 9.02 -0.11
CA GLY A 96 -5.33 8.62 -0.36
C GLY A 96 -4.53 8.33 0.92
N VAL A 97 -3.27 8.78 0.95
CA VAL A 97 -2.39 8.60 2.12
C VAL A 97 -2.87 9.37 3.37
N GLU A 98 -3.68 10.44 3.20
CA GLU A 98 -4.25 11.18 4.34
C GLU A 98 -5.23 10.31 5.12
N GLU A 99 -6.16 9.69 4.39
CA GLU A 99 -7.16 8.77 4.95
C GLU A 99 -6.48 7.54 5.55
N PHE A 100 -5.39 7.09 4.93
CA PHE A 100 -4.60 5.98 5.43
C PHE A 100 -3.98 6.30 6.81
N VAL A 101 -3.34 7.46 6.98
CA VAL A 101 -2.77 7.85 8.28
C VAL A 101 -3.86 8.00 9.34
N LYS A 102 -5.01 8.58 8.99
CA LYS A 102 -6.18 8.64 9.90
C LYS A 102 -6.65 7.25 10.31
N TYR A 103 -6.67 6.30 9.37
CA TYR A 103 -7.02 4.92 9.66
C TYR A 103 -6.01 4.25 10.61
N LEU A 104 -4.71 4.45 10.42
CA LEU A 104 -3.66 3.89 11.28
C LEU A 104 -3.78 4.41 12.73
N ASP A 105 -4.10 5.68 12.89
CA ASP A 105 -4.18 6.34 14.20
C ASP A 105 -5.59 6.42 14.79
N ARG A 106 -6.58 5.72 14.21
CA ARG A 106 -8.00 5.78 14.64
C ARG A 106 -8.26 5.48 16.12
N ASN A 107 -7.34 4.78 16.77
CA ASN A 107 -7.42 4.40 18.19
C ASN A 107 -6.44 5.19 19.08
N LYS A 108 -5.77 6.22 18.55
CA LYS A 108 -4.81 7.08 19.26
C LYS A 108 -5.35 8.51 19.35
N LYS A 109 -4.85 9.30 20.30
CA LYS A 109 -5.26 10.70 20.42
C LYS A 109 -4.31 11.59 19.63
N ALA A 110 -4.84 12.27 18.62
CA ALA A 110 -4.07 13.21 17.82
C ALA A 110 -3.62 14.41 18.66
N ILE A 111 -2.36 14.84 18.47
CA ILE A 111 -1.79 16.05 19.08
C ILE A 111 -2.07 17.27 18.20
N VAL A 112 -2.09 17.07 16.88
CA VAL A 112 -2.41 18.13 15.90
C VAL A 112 -3.75 17.83 15.21
N PRO A 113 -4.57 18.85 14.89
CA PRO A 113 -5.95 18.62 14.44
C PRO A 113 -6.09 17.79 13.17
N ASN A 114 -5.19 17.97 12.20
CA ASN A 114 -5.26 17.31 10.89
C ASN A 114 -3.88 16.77 10.48
N PRO A 115 -3.81 15.69 9.69
CA PRO A 115 -2.56 15.24 9.08
C PRO A 115 -1.93 16.32 8.19
N ILE A 116 -0.61 16.38 8.20
CA ILE A 116 0.19 17.23 7.33
C ILE A 116 0.44 16.48 6.02
N MET A 117 0.02 17.07 4.92
CA MET A 117 0.18 16.51 3.58
C MET A 117 1.36 17.13 2.86
N VAL A 118 2.20 16.26 2.28
CA VAL A 118 3.34 16.65 1.45
C VAL A 118 3.20 15.97 0.10
N ARG A 119 3.20 16.75 -0.98
CA ARG A 119 3.24 16.25 -2.36
C ARG A 119 4.31 17.02 -3.11
N SER A 120 5.16 16.30 -3.82
CA SER A 120 6.20 16.90 -4.65
C SER A 120 6.49 15.99 -5.84
N GLU A 121 6.85 16.59 -6.96
CA GLU A 121 7.33 15.87 -8.13
C GLU A 121 8.62 16.52 -8.60
N ALA A 122 9.67 15.72 -8.76
CA ALA A 122 10.95 16.18 -9.25
C ALA A 122 11.63 15.06 -10.06
N ASN A 123 12.18 15.41 -11.23
CA ASN A 123 12.91 14.47 -12.09
C ASN A 123 12.14 13.18 -12.42
N GLY A 124 10.81 13.29 -12.59
CA GLY A 124 9.93 12.15 -12.85
C GLY A 124 9.68 11.23 -11.64
N ILE A 125 10.11 11.64 -10.45
CA ILE A 125 9.82 10.97 -9.17
C ILE A 125 8.72 11.76 -8.46
N THR A 126 7.60 11.10 -8.15
CA THR A 126 6.55 11.68 -7.32
C THR A 126 6.73 11.19 -5.89
N VAL A 127 6.71 12.11 -4.93
CA VAL A 127 6.68 11.82 -3.49
C VAL A 127 5.34 12.32 -2.96
N GLU A 128 4.63 11.44 -2.26
CA GLU A 128 3.42 11.76 -1.52
C GLU A 128 3.56 11.23 -0.10
N ALA A 129 3.35 12.09 0.89
CA ALA A 129 3.39 11.70 2.29
C ALA A 129 2.28 12.35 3.11
N ALA A 130 1.75 11.59 4.07
CA ALA A 130 0.91 12.09 5.15
C ALA A 130 1.64 11.86 6.47
N LEU A 131 1.65 12.87 7.34
CA LEU A 131 2.30 12.83 8.65
C LEU A 131 1.29 13.25 9.72
N TRP A 132 1.23 12.53 10.83
CA TRP A 132 0.35 12.88 11.93
C TRP A 132 0.96 12.48 13.27
N TRP A 133 0.93 13.39 14.23
CA TRP A 133 1.44 13.15 15.57
C TRP A 133 0.30 12.79 16.51
N ASN A 134 0.54 11.78 17.33
CA ASN A 134 -0.35 11.27 18.35
C ASN A 134 0.35 11.20 19.71
N ASP A 135 -0.40 10.89 20.76
CA ASP A 135 0.04 10.82 22.15
C ASP A 135 0.86 9.58 22.53
N SER A 136 1.31 8.79 21.55
CA SER A 136 2.21 7.65 21.79
C SER A 136 3.68 8.07 21.70
N TYR A 137 4.58 7.16 22.08
CA TYR A 137 6.02 7.37 22.03
C TYR A 137 6.70 6.70 20.83
N HIS A 138 5.94 6.01 19.99
CA HIS A 138 6.49 5.16 18.93
C HIS A 138 6.33 5.80 17.55
N GLU A 139 7.42 5.78 16.77
CA GLU A 139 7.40 6.09 15.34
C GLU A 139 6.75 4.93 14.58
N ASN A 140 5.79 5.25 13.70
CA ASN A 140 5.17 4.32 12.76
C ASN A 140 5.19 4.90 11.34
N VAL A 141 6.22 4.58 10.56
CA VAL A 141 6.35 5.05 9.17
C VAL A 141 6.17 3.88 8.21
N LEU A 142 5.08 3.89 7.44
CA LEU A 142 4.87 2.94 6.35
C LEU A 142 5.45 3.49 5.06
N CYS A 143 6.35 2.73 4.44
CA CYS A 143 7.08 3.14 3.24
C CYS A 143 6.62 2.32 2.02
N PHE A 144 6.35 3.00 0.91
CA PHE A 144 5.91 2.38 -0.33
C PHE A 144 6.68 2.93 -1.53
N THR A 145 7.10 2.05 -2.43
CA THR A 145 7.63 2.41 -3.75
C THR A 145 6.77 1.74 -4.81
N ASN A 146 6.14 2.50 -5.70
CA ASN A 146 5.20 2.01 -6.72
C ASN A 146 4.13 1.06 -6.14
N ASN A 147 3.50 1.46 -5.02
CA ASN A 147 2.52 0.68 -4.25
C ASN A 147 3.05 -0.59 -3.55
N ILE A 148 4.36 -0.86 -3.60
CA ILE A 148 4.99 -2.01 -2.96
C ILE A 148 5.57 -1.58 -1.59
N PRO A 149 5.17 -2.23 -0.49
CA PRO A 149 5.62 -1.91 0.85
C PRO A 149 7.09 -2.25 1.00
N GLN A 150 7.83 -1.36 1.66
CA GLN A 150 9.26 -1.50 1.95
C GLN A 150 9.43 -1.65 3.46
N ARG A 151 9.41 -2.90 3.94
CA ARG A 151 9.46 -3.22 5.38
C ARG A 151 10.69 -2.63 6.06
N ASP A 152 11.84 -2.71 5.39
CA ASP A 152 13.11 -2.21 5.89
C ASP A 152 13.39 -0.76 5.47
N GLY A 153 12.41 -0.11 4.82
CA GLY A 153 12.52 1.24 4.29
C GLY A 153 13.48 1.32 3.10
N GLY A 154 14.49 2.17 3.19
CA GLY A 154 15.46 2.42 2.13
C GLY A 154 15.82 3.90 2.00
N THR A 155 16.30 4.29 0.82
CA THR A 155 16.77 5.67 0.54
C THR A 155 15.69 6.73 0.74
N HIS A 156 14.46 6.42 0.37
CA HIS A 156 13.28 7.26 0.59
C HIS A 156 13.00 7.50 2.08
N LEU A 157 13.06 6.46 2.92
CA LEU A 157 12.90 6.61 4.38
C LEU A 157 14.05 7.43 4.98
N ALA A 158 15.30 7.15 4.59
CA ALA A 158 16.46 7.89 5.06
C ALA A 158 16.37 9.39 4.70
N GLY A 159 15.98 9.69 3.46
CA GLY A 159 15.74 11.05 2.99
C GLY A 159 14.61 11.74 3.73
N PHE A 160 13.49 11.04 3.97
CA PHE A 160 12.35 11.54 4.75
C PHE A 160 12.78 11.92 6.18
N ARG A 161 13.46 11.00 6.89
CA ARG A 161 13.92 11.23 8.26
C ARG A 161 14.89 12.42 8.35
N GLY A 162 15.88 12.47 7.45
CA GLY A 162 16.83 13.58 7.41
C GLY A 162 16.16 14.93 7.11
N ALA A 163 15.22 14.96 6.15
CA ALA A 163 14.48 16.16 5.80
C ALA A 163 13.59 16.65 6.94
N LEU A 164 12.88 15.75 7.61
CA LEU A 164 12.00 16.07 8.74
C LEU A 164 12.80 16.67 9.90
N THR A 165 13.86 15.99 10.35
CA THR A 165 14.70 16.47 11.45
C THR A 165 15.29 17.84 11.16
N ARG A 166 15.78 18.07 9.93
CA ARG A 166 16.29 19.38 9.52
C ARG A 166 15.21 20.46 9.55
N GLN A 167 14.00 20.15 9.08
CA GLN A 167 12.92 21.14 9.01
C GLN A 167 12.38 21.51 10.40
N VAL A 168 12.23 20.52 11.29
CA VAL A 168 11.78 20.75 12.67
C VAL A 168 12.81 21.59 13.45
N ASN A 169 14.10 21.25 13.35
CA ASN A 169 15.17 22.05 13.98
C ASN A 169 15.22 23.48 13.40
N GLY A 170 15.14 23.64 12.08
CA GLY A 170 15.14 24.96 11.45
C GLY A 170 13.97 25.84 11.91
N TYR A 171 12.78 25.25 12.07
CA TYR A 171 11.64 25.96 12.63
C TYR A 171 11.86 26.33 14.10
N ALA A 172 12.38 25.40 14.92
CA ALA A 172 12.67 25.63 16.32
C ALA A 172 13.71 26.75 16.52
N GLU A 173 14.80 26.75 15.76
CA GLU A 173 15.83 27.80 15.84
C GLU A 173 15.29 29.19 15.47
N ALA A 174 14.39 29.27 14.48
CA ALA A 174 13.80 30.54 14.05
C ALA A 174 12.76 31.10 15.04
N ASN A 175 12.12 30.23 15.84
CA ASN A 175 10.98 30.61 16.69
C ASN A 175 11.22 30.48 18.19
N ALA A 176 12.29 29.80 18.64
CA ALA A 176 12.60 29.62 20.05
C ALA A 176 13.00 30.96 20.69
N LYS A 177 12.16 31.45 21.61
CA LYS A 177 12.38 32.72 22.33
C LYS A 177 13.28 32.59 23.56
N LYS A 178 13.51 31.38 24.08
CA LYS A 178 14.44 31.10 25.19
C LYS A 178 15.03 29.70 25.04
N GLU A 179 16.34 29.64 25.23
CA GLU A 179 17.26 28.49 25.14
C GLU A 179 17.23 27.70 23.83
N LYS A 180 18.42 27.56 23.25
CA LYS A 180 18.62 26.82 22.01
C LYS A 180 18.56 25.32 22.33
N ILE A 181 17.37 24.73 22.21
CA ILE A 181 17.19 23.27 22.33
C ILE A 181 17.53 22.64 20.97
N ALA A 182 18.56 21.81 20.93
CA ALA A 182 18.87 20.98 19.77
C ALA A 182 18.01 19.72 19.83
N LEU A 183 17.08 19.56 18.89
CA LEU A 183 16.20 18.39 18.83
C LEU A 183 16.90 17.28 18.05
N THR A 184 16.96 16.09 18.63
CA THR A 184 17.43 14.89 17.93
C THR A 184 16.40 14.42 16.90
N GLY A 185 16.80 13.50 16.03
CA GLY A 185 15.87 12.90 15.08
C GLY A 185 14.74 12.14 15.76
N ASP A 186 15.02 11.50 16.88
CA ASP A 186 14.06 10.70 17.62
C ASP A 186 13.04 11.61 18.31
N ASP A 187 13.48 12.74 18.89
CA ASP A 187 12.58 13.76 19.46
C ASP A 187 11.58 14.29 18.41
N CYS A 188 12.04 14.45 17.15
CA CYS A 188 11.18 14.92 16.07
C CYS A 188 10.12 13.89 15.63
N ARG A 189 10.35 12.60 15.89
CA ARG A 189 9.53 11.48 15.39
C ARG A 189 8.78 10.73 16.49
N GLU A 190 8.94 11.15 17.75
CA GLU A 190 8.14 10.64 18.86
C GLU A 190 6.65 10.83 18.55
N GLY A 191 5.88 9.74 18.62
CA GLY A 191 4.45 9.74 18.33
C GLY A 191 4.07 10.01 16.86
N LEU A 192 5.03 10.00 15.93
CA LEU A 192 4.76 10.21 14.51
C LEU A 192 4.23 8.93 13.85
N THR A 193 3.03 9.02 13.27
CA THR A 193 2.59 8.11 12.22
C THR A 193 2.75 8.79 10.86
N ALA A 194 3.37 8.10 9.90
CA ALA A 194 3.46 8.60 8.53
C ALA A 194 3.27 7.49 7.49
N VAL A 195 2.70 7.87 6.35
CA VAL A 195 2.66 7.06 5.13
C VAL A 195 3.47 7.78 4.09
N LEU A 196 4.55 7.16 3.60
CA LEU A 196 5.46 7.69 2.60
C LEU A 196 5.34 6.84 1.32
N SER A 197 4.77 7.42 0.26
CA SER A 197 4.61 6.78 -1.05
C SER A 197 5.47 7.48 -2.09
N VAL A 198 6.32 6.72 -2.77
CA VAL A 198 7.15 7.20 -3.87
C VAL A 198 6.78 6.49 -5.16
N LYS A 199 6.62 7.25 -6.25
CA LYS A 199 6.49 6.73 -7.61
C LYS A 199 7.79 6.98 -8.35
N VAL A 200 8.43 5.91 -8.80
CA VAL A 200 9.75 5.94 -9.44
C VAL A 200 9.67 5.18 -10.77
N PRO A 201 10.17 5.73 -11.89
CA PRO A 201 10.11 5.06 -13.19
C PRO A 201 10.85 3.72 -13.25
N ASP A 202 12.04 3.63 -12.65
CA ASP A 202 12.90 2.44 -12.63
C ASP A 202 13.42 2.19 -11.20
N PRO A 203 12.57 1.65 -10.30
CA PRO A 203 12.96 1.42 -8.91
C PRO A 203 13.93 0.24 -8.80
N LYS A 204 14.86 0.31 -7.86
CA LYS A 204 15.75 -0.80 -7.50
C LYS A 204 15.37 -1.35 -6.14
N PHE A 205 15.21 -2.66 -6.06
CA PHE A 205 14.96 -3.41 -4.82
C PHE A 205 16.16 -4.32 -4.56
N SER A 206 16.59 -4.41 -3.31
CA SER A 206 17.67 -5.31 -2.86
C SER A 206 17.21 -6.75 -2.73
#